data_AF-A0A4R6IIT5-F1
#
_entry.id   AF-A0A4R6IIT5-F1
#
_cell.length_a   1.000
_cell.length_b   1.000
_cell.length_c   1.000
_cell.angle_alpha   90.00
_cell.angle_beta   90.00
_cell.angle_gamma   90.00
#
_symmetry.space_group_name_H-M   'P 1'
#
loop_
_entity.id
_entity.type
_entity.pdbx_description
1 polymer ?
#
loop_
_entity_poly.entity_id
_entity_poly.type
_entity_poly.pdbx_seq_one_letter_code
_entity_poly.pdbx_strand_id
1 'polypeptide(L)'
;MRGISEMEFPEKYKWMLSVGSPRYLVEAFKYYGMTEIVGKGSNSTIMAMAKYIGVIEWYTDDDIPWCAIPPGFFLKKDGYAVPSPGAILAAKSFLTFGKKIEKGLECYGHILIFARPGGNHVCWYVGENEHAFLCYGGNQSNKMGFAWIDKARLIGCREPIWKIGKPDSVKKIYLTETGELSKNEQ
;
A
#
# COMPACT_ATOMS: atom_id res chain seq x y z
N MET A 1 -4.01 -21.03 3.72
CA MET A 1 -3.72 -19.68 3.17
C MET A 1 -4.24 -19.69 1.74
N ARG A 2 -5.43 -19.13 1.49
CA ARG A 2 -5.98 -19.07 0.12
C ARG A 2 -5.18 -17.98 -0.61
N GLY A 3 -4.16 -18.39 -1.36
CA GLY A 3 -3.59 -17.53 -2.39
C GLY A 3 -4.66 -17.33 -3.45
N ILE A 4 -4.88 -16.09 -3.84
CA ILE A 4 -5.79 -15.76 -4.93
C ILE A 4 -5.31 -16.49 -6.18
N SER A 5 -6.21 -17.21 -6.86
CA SER A 5 -5.92 -17.70 -8.20
C SER A 5 -5.72 -16.48 -9.11
N GLU A 6 -4.67 -16.44 -9.92
CA GLU A 6 -4.34 -15.36 -10.88
C GLU A 6 -5.51 -14.84 -11.75
N MET A 7 -6.64 -15.55 -11.77
CA MET A 7 -7.89 -15.19 -12.44
C MET A 7 -8.60 -13.93 -11.90
N GLU A 8 -8.38 -13.49 -10.65
CA GLU A 8 -9.08 -12.31 -10.10
C GLU A 8 -8.31 -10.99 -10.20
N PHE A 9 -7.00 -11.03 -10.50
CA PHE A 9 -6.21 -9.80 -10.67
C PHE A 9 -6.56 -9.12 -12.01
N PRO A 10 -6.82 -7.80 -12.05
CA PRO A 10 -7.27 -7.14 -13.27
C PRO A 10 -6.29 -7.34 -14.44
N GLU A 11 -6.79 -7.83 -15.58
CA GLU A 11 -5.98 -8.17 -16.76
C GLU A 11 -5.05 -7.02 -17.18
N LYS A 12 -5.58 -5.79 -17.18
CA LYS A 12 -4.83 -4.57 -17.52
C LYS A 12 -3.63 -4.27 -16.61
N TYR A 13 -3.53 -4.91 -15.44
CA TYR A 13 -2.45 -4.75 -14.48
C TYR A 13 -1.60 -6.00 -14.31
N LYS A 14 -1.92 -7.13 -14.96
CA LYS A 14 -1.17 -8.39 -14.80
C LYS A 14 0.31 -8.27 -15.16
N TRP A 15 0.67 -7.32 -16.02
CA TRP A 15 2.07 -6.99 -16.29
C TRP A 15 2.87 -6.72 -15.00
N MET A 16 2.25 -6.14 -13.96
CA MET A 16 2.89 -5.86 -12.66
C MET A 16 3.35 -7.13 -11.92
N LEU A 17 2.73 -8.29 -12.21
CA LEU A 17 3.09 -9.60 -11.64
C LEU A 17 4.32 -10.22 -12.32
N SER A 18 4.61 -9.84 -13.57
CA SER A 18 5.67 -10.43 -14.38
C SER A 18 6.91 -9.55 -14.57
N VAL A 19 6.84 -8.24 -14.26
CA VAL A 19 8.04 -7.39 -14.24
C VAL A 19 8.87 -7.67 -12.99
N GLY A 20 10.17 -7.32 -13.01
CA GLY A 20 11.08 -7.24 -11.85
C GLY A 20 10.64 -6.23 -10.78
N SER A 21 9.37 -6.24 -10.40
CA SER A 21 8.73 -5.52 -9.31
C SER A 21 9.45 -5.81 -8.00
N PRO A 22 9.49 -4.85 -7.05
CA PRO A 22 9.98 -5.13 -5.71
C PRO A 22 9.22 -6.30 -5.06
N ARG A 23 9.94 -7.20 -4.39
CA ARG A 23 9.37 -8.44 -3.83
C ARG A 23 8.18 -8.19 -2.89
N TYR A 24 8.26 -7.18 -2.00
CA TYR A 24 7.17 -6.82 -1.09
C TYR A 24 5.88 -6.49 -1.84
N LEU A 25 5.98 -5.90 -3.03
CA LEU A 25 4.84 -5.48 -3.82
C LEU A 25 4.24 -6.67 -4.58
N VAL A 26 5.10 -7.54 -5.15
CA VAL A 26 4.66 -8.82 -5.74
C VAL A 26 3.92 -9.68 -4.73
N GLU A 27 4.44 -9.78 -3.51
CA GLU A 27 3.78 -10.50 -2.42
C GLU A 27 2.46 -9.83 -2.01
N ALA A 28 2.40 -8.50 -2.01
CA ALA A 28 1.19 -7.76 -1.67
C ALA A 28 0.08 -7.93 -2.73
N PHE A 29 0.42 -8.04 -4.02
CA PHE A 29 -0.56 -8.24 -5.10
C PHE A 29 -1.36 -9.55 -4.96
N LYS A 30 -0.80 -10.57 -4.31
CA LYS A 30 -1.48 -11.84 -4.01
C LYS A 30 -2.68 -11.70 -3.05
N TYR A 31 -2.89 -10.51 -2.49
CA TYR A 31 -3.97 -10.17 -1.57
C TYR A 31 -5.00 -9.19 -2.17
N TYR A 32 -4.94 -8.94 -3.48
CA TYR A 32 -5.91 -8.10 -4.18
C TYR A 32 -7.35 -8.53 -3.89
N GLY A 33 -8.26 -7.62 -3.53
CA GLY A 33 -9.64 -7.97 -3.22
C GLY A 33 -9.86 -8.59 -1.83
N MET A 34 -8.82 -8.77 -1.00
CA MET A 34 -8.99 -9.06 0.43
C MET A 34 -9.78 -7.93 1.07
N THR A 35 -10.95 -8.22 1.64
CA THR A 35 -11.81 -7.23 2.32
C THR A 35 -11.74 -7.39 3.84
N GLU A 36 -12.06 -6.33 4.57
CA GLU A 36 -12.43 -6.47 5.98
C GLU A 36 -13.76 -7.23 6.14
N ILE A 37 -14.11 -7.60 7.37
CA ILE A 37 -15.43 -8.11 7.73
C ILE A 37 -16.18 -7.01 8.47
N VAL A 38 -17.12 -6.34 7.80
CA VAL A 38 -17.90 -5.27 8.43
C VAL A 38 -18.73 -5.82 9.59
N GLY A 39 -18.54 -5.27 10.79
CA GLY A 39 -19.34 -5.59 11.97
C GLY A 39 -18.79 -6.78 12.77
N LYS A 40 -19.57 -7.86 12.94
CA LYS A 40 -19.19 -8.92 13.90
C LYS A 40 -18.10 -9.82 13.34
N GLY A 41 -16.90 -9.69 13.92
CA GLY A 41 -15.72 -10.50 13.61
C GLY A 41 -14.78 -9.76 12.68
N SER A 42 -13.59 -10.32 12.45
CA SER A 42 -12.58 -9.64 11.64
C SER A 42 -11.87 -10.59 10.68
N ASN A 43 -11.34 -10.06 9.59
CA ASN A 43 -10.55 -10.82 8.65
C ASN A 43 -9.28 -11.33 9.34
N SER A 44 -9.22 -12.64 9.56
CA SER A 44 -8.10 -13.30 10.24
C SER A 44 -6.73 -13.04 9.60
N THR A 45 -6.69 -12.73 8.29
CA THR A 45 -5.46 -12.37 7.59
C THR A 45 -4.99 -10.97 7.97
N ILE A 46 -5.89 -9.98 8.03
CA ILE A 46 -5.57 -8.62 8.47
C ILE A 46 -5.09 -8.67 9.93
N MET A 47 -5.79 -9.39 10.80
CA MET A 47 -5.40 -9.58 12.20
C MET A 47 -4.04 -10.27 12.34
N ALA A 48 -3.74 -11.27 11.51
CA ALA A 48 -2.43 -11.93 11.50
C ALA A 48 -1.31 -10.97 11.06
N MET A 49 -1.55 -10.11 10.07
CA MET A 49 -0.61 -9.06 9.66
C MET A 49 -0.38 -8.05 10.79
N ALA A 50 -1.45 -7.60 11.47
CA ALA A 50 -1.38 -6.71 12.63
C ALA A 50 -0.53 -7.32 13.76
N LYS A 51 -0.74 -8.60 14.07
CA LYS A 51 0.08 -9.34 15.03
C LYS A 51 1.54 -9.39 14.63
N TYR A 52 1.84 -9.63 13.36
CA TYR A 52 3.22 -9.71 12.86
C TYR A 52 3.96 -8.36 12.97
N ILE A 53 3.28 -7.24 12.69
CA ILE A 53 3.89 -5.92 12.86
C ILE A 53 3.91 -5.45 14.32
N GLY A 54 3.26 -6.18 15.23
CA GLY A 54 3.33 -5.99 16.68
C GLY A 54 2.28 -5.06 17.25
N VAL A 55 1.13 -4.89 16.59
CA VAL A 55 0.10 -3.91 16.99
C VAL A 55 -1.20 -4.53 17.49
N ILE A 56 -1.27 -5.86 17.60
CA ILE A 56 -2.51 -6.58 17.95
C ILE A 56 -3.08 -6.21 19.32
N GLU A 57 -2.26 -5.70 20.23
CA GLU A 57 -2.71 -5.22 21.55
C GLU A 57 -3.56 -3.94 21.45
N TRP A 58 -3.39 -3.14 20.40
CA TRP A 58 -4.15 -1.90 20.17
C TRP A 58 -5.10 -1.99 18.97
N TYR A 59 -4.80 -2.87 18.02
CA TYR A 59 -5.62 -3.14 16.84
C TYR A 59 -6.40 -4.44 17.07
N THR A 60 -7.63 -4.30 17.56
CA THR A 60 -8.47 -5.43 18.00
C THR A 60 -9.56 -5.81 17.00
N ASP A 61 -9.77 -5.01 15.97
CA ASP A 61 -10.84 -5.15 14.99
C ASP A 61 -10.39 -4.59 13.62
N ASP A 62 -10.88 -5.14 12.51
CA ASP A 62 -10.62 -4.64 11.16
C ASP A 62 -11.56 -3.53 10.69
N ASP A 63 -12.54 -3.14 11.50
CA ASP A 63 -13.24 -1.86 11.37
C ASP A 63 -12.31 -0.66 11.74
N ILE A 64 -11.16 -0.90 12.38
CA ILE A 64 -10.15 0.13 12.65
C ILE A 64 -9.36 0.42 11.35
N PRO A 65 -9.07 1.69 11.00
CA PRO A 65 -8.32 2.01 9.80
C PRO A 65 -7.00 1.24 9.65
N TRP A 66 -6.88 0.47 8.57
CA TRP A 66 -5.81 -0.52 8.41
C TRP A 66 -4.91 -0.32 7.19
N CYS A 67 -4.99 0.84 6.53
CA CYS A 67 -4.15 1.18 5.37
C CYS A 67 -2.64 1.01 5.63
N ALA A 68 -2.19 1.21 6.88
CA ALA A 68 -0.80 1.08 7.28
C ALA A 68 -0.34 -0.36 7.56
N ILE A 69 -1.28 -1.29 7.81
CA ILE A 69 -0.96 -2.68 8.15
C ILE A 69 -0.25 -3.38 6.96
N PRO A 70 -0.78 -3.38 5.73
CA PRO A 70 -0.12 -4.06 4.62
C PRO A 70 1.26 -3.50 4.28
N PRO A 71 1.48 -2.17 4.12
CA PRO A 71 2.82 -1.61 3.95
C PRO A 71 3.77 -2.05 5.06
N GLY A 72 3.34 -1.94 6.32
CA GLY A 72 4.15 -2.38 7.46
C GLY A 72 4.50 -3.88 7.40
N PHE A 73 3.54 -4.73 7.08
CA PHE A 73 3.70 -6.17 7.04
C PHE A 73 4.66 -6.61 5.92
N PHE A 74 4.39 -6.23 4.67
CA PHE A 74 5.19 -6.71 3.53
C PHE A 74 6.61 -6.12 3.54
N LEU A 75 6.79 -4.86 3.95
CA LEU A 75 8.12 -4.28 4.11
C LEU A 75 8.90 -4.97 5.24
N LYS A 76 8.28 -5.20 6.41
CA LYS A 76 8.93 -5.90 7.54
C LYS A 76 9.26 -7.35 7.19
N LYS A 77 8.36 -8.06 6.51
CA LYS A 77 8.58 -9.43 6.00
C LYS A 77 9.77 -9.49 5.04
N ASP A 78 9.99 -8.42 4.26
CA ASP A 78 11.15 -8.27 3.39
C ASP A 78 12.43 -7.77 4.11
N GLY A 79 12.34 -7.59 5.43
CA GLY A 79 13.43 -7.19 6.29
C GLY A 79 13.79 -5.70 6.16
N TYR A 80 12.87 -4.86 5.71
CA TYR A 80 13.04 -3.41 5.81
C TYR A 80 12.68 -2.95 7.22
N ALA A 81 13.39 -1.93 7.71
CA ALA A 81 13.03 -1.27 8.95
C ALA A 81 11.76 -0.43 8.71
N VAL A 82 10.68 -0.77 9.42
CA VAL A 82 9.39 -0.07 9.38
C VAL A 82 9.21 0.78 10.64
N PRO A 83 8.26 1.73 10.68
CA PRO A 83 7.95 2.46 11.90
C PRO A 83 7.70 1.54 13.10
N SER A 84 7.96 2.03 14.32
CA SER A 84 7.79 1.21 15.53
C SER A 84 6.32 0.81 15.74
N PRO A 85 6.05 -0.31 16.44
CA PRO A 85 4.67 -0.77 16.66
C PRO A 85 3.75 0.30 17.26
N GLY A 86 4.24 1.11 18.21
CA GLY A 86 3.45 2.19 18.83
C GLY A 86 3.10 3.35 17.88
N ALA A 87 3.66 3.41 16.68
CA ALA A 87 3.42 4.48 15.71
C ALA A 87 2.91 3.96 14.34
N ILE A 88 3.14 2.69 14.01
CA ILE A 88 2.98 2.18 12.64
C ILE A 88 1.54 2.25 12.13
N LEU A 89 0.53 2.19 13.00
CA LEU A 89 -0.88 2.34 12.60
C LEU A 89 -1.20 3.75 12.05
N ALA A 90 -0.47 4.79 12.48
CA ALA A 90 -0.62 6.11 11.90
C ALA A 90 0.09 6.16 10.55
N ALA A 91 -0.65 6.31 9.44
CA ALA A 91 -0.08 6.39 8.09
C ALA A 91 1.06 7.43 7.96
N LYS A 92 0.97 8.55 8.70
CA LYS A 92 2.01 9.59 8.74
C LYS A 92 3.35 9.09 9.28
N SER A 93 3.38 8.03 10.08
CA SER A 93 4.62 7.46 10.63
C SER A 93 5.54 6.95 9.52
N PHE A 94 5.01 6.58 8.36
CA PHE A 94 5.81 6.21 7.18
C PHE A 94 6.64 7.38 6.63
N LEU A 95 6.42 8.64 7.06
CA LEU A 95 7.33 9.72 6.72
C LEU A 95 8.75 9.53 7.30
N THR A 96 8.97 8.61 8.23
CA THR A 96 10.32 8.28 8.72
C THR A 96 10.92 7.06 8.02
N PHE A 97 10.17 6.40 7.14
CA PHE A 97 10.62 5.21 6.43
C PHE A 97 11.62 5.54 5.32
N GLY A 98 12.71 4.78 5.24
CA GLY A 98 13.61 4.77 4.10
C GLY A 98 14.16 6.14 3.69
N LYS A 99 14.37 6.32 2.39
CA LYS A 99 14.88 7.56 1.80
C LYS A 99 13.73 8.48 1.41
N LYS A 100 13.83 9.77 1.76
CA LYS A 100 12.90 10.80 1.28
C LYS A 100 13.04 10.97 -0.24
N ILE A 101 11.90 10.99 -0.92
CA ILE A 101 11.82 11.33 -2.34
C ILE A 101 11.13 12.68 -2.48
N GLU A 102 11.74 13.57 -3.26
CA GLU A 102 11.17 14.88 -3.54
C GLU A 102 9.97 14.76 -4.48
N LYS A 103 9.02 15.71 -4.33
CA LYS A 103 7.79 15.72 -5.11
C LYS A 103 8.12 15.76 -6.61
N GLY A 104 7.46 14.92 -7.39
CA GLY A 104 7.70 14.77 -8.82
C GLY A 104 8.78 13.74 -9.16
N LEU A 105 9.39 13.05 -8.18
CA LEU A 105 10.34 11.95 -8.40
C LEU A 105 9.79 10.60 -7.91
N GLU A 106 8.48 10.50 -7.68
CA GLU A 106 7.80 9.27 -7.30
C GLU A 106 7.99 8.18 -8.37
N CYS A 107 8.16 6.93 -7.96
CA CYS A 107 8.40 5.80 -8.85
C CYS A 107 7.70 4.55 -8.33
N TYR A 108 7.56 3.56 -9.20
CA TYR A 108 6.98 2.26 -8.89
C TYR A 108 7.54 1.61 -7.62
N GLY A 109 6.66 1.22 -6.70
CA GLY A 109 7.00 0.62 -5.41
C GLY A 109 7.32 1.62 -4.30
N HIS A 110 7.47 2.92 -4.58
CA HIS A 110 7.60 3.90 -3.52
C HIS A 110 6.36 3.89 -2.60
N ILE A 111 6.59 4.20 -1.32
CA ILE A 111 5.53 4.38 -0.33
C ILE A 111 5.05 5.82 -0.40
N LEU A 112 3.77 5.99 -0.73
CA LEU A 112 3.11 7.29 -0.78
C LEU A 112 2.31 7.50 0.49
N ILE A 113 2.37 8.72 1.02
CA ILE A 113 1.59 9.15 2.16
C ILE A 113 0.74 10.33 1.72
N PHE A 114 -0.56 10.24 1.97
CA PHE A 114 -1.55 11.23 1.57
C PHE A 114 -2.26 11.85 2.78
N ALA A 115 -2.69 13.10 2.64
CA ALA A 115 -3.69 13.72 3.50
C ALA A 115 -5.10 13.26 3.08
N ARG A 116 -5.98 13.04 4.05
CA ARG A 116 -7.41 12.82 3.83
C ARG A 116 -8.23 13.46 4.96
N PRO A 117 -9.52 13.78 4.75
CA PRO A 117 -10.41 14.11 5.85
C PRO A 117 -10.34 13.03 6.94
N GLY A 118 -10.14 13.44 8.20
CA GLY A 118 -10.03 12.50 9.33
C GLY A 118 -8.67 11.80 9.50
N GLY A 119 -7.63 12.13 8.71
CA GLY A 119 -6.28 11.65 8.97
C GLY A 119 -5.36 11.57 7.74
N ASN A 120 -4.68 10.43 7.61
CA ASN A 120 -3.73 10.18 6.53
C ASN A 120 -3.96 8.79 5.94
N HIS A 121 -3.47 8.59 4.71
CA HIS A 121 -3.48 7.29 4.04
C HIS A 121 -2.06 6.93 3.59
N VAL A 122 -1.72 5.64 3.58
CA VAL A 122 -0.44 5.13 3.10
C VAL A 122 -0.66 3.94 2.17
N CYS A 123 0.05 3.92 1.06
CA CYS A 123 -0.09 2.92 -0.01
C CYS A 123 1.18 2.89 -0.87
N TRP A 124 1.26 1.96 -1.82
CA TRP A 124 2.34 1.89 -2.80
C TRP A 124 1.96 2.63 -4.08
N TYR A 125 2.90 3.40 -4.64
CA TYR A 125 2.82 3.88 -6.02
C TYR A 125 2.89 2.68 -6.96
N VAL A 126 1.95 2.57 -7.90
CA VAL A 126 2.01 1.58 -9.00
C VAL A 126 1.86 2.21 -10.39
N GLY A 127 1.56 3.51 -10.47
CA GLY A 127 1.56 4.30 -11.69
C GLY A 127 0.98 5.68 -11.45
N GLU A 128 0.89 6.48 -12.50
CA GLU A 128 0.31 7.82 -12.46
C GLU A 128 -0.26 8.25 -13.82
N ASN A 129 -1.13 9.24 -13.79
CA ASN A 129 -1.52 10.02 -14.95
C ASN A 129 -1.20 11.51 -14.68
N GLU A 130 -1.78 12.44 -15.42
CA GLU A 130 -1.55 13.88 -15.20
C GLU A 130 -1.98 14.35 -13.81
N HIS A 131 -3.12 13.87 -13.32
CA HIS A 131 -3.82 14.41 -12.14
C HIS A 131 -3.65 13.57 -10.87
N ALA A 132 -3.40 12.27 -11.00
CA ALA A 132 -3.47 11.32 -9.90
C ALA A 132 -2.39 10.23 -9.96
N PHE A 133 -2.12 9.65 -8.79
CA PHE A 133 -1.34 8.43 -8.65
C PHE A 133 -2.29 7.22 -8.64
N LEU A 134 -1.98 6.19 -9.42
CA LEU A 134 -2.56 4.88 -9.19
C LEU A 134 -1.81 4.24 -8.04
N CYS A 135 -2.54 3.96 -6.97
CA CYS A 135 -2.03 3.39 -5.75
C CYS A 135 -2.53 1.95 -5.59
N TYR A 136 -1.67 1.08 -5.06
CA TYR A 136 -2.08 -0.20 -4.51
C TYR A 136 -1.95 -0.15 -2.99
N GLY A 137 -2.93 -0.65 -2.24
CA GLY A 137 -2.92 -0.50 -0.80
C GLY A 137 -4.09 -1.22 -0.12
N GLY A 138 -4.03 -1.26 1.21
CA GLY A 138 -5.11 -1.74 2.06
C GLY A 138 -6.07 -0.63 2.45
N ASN A 139 -7.25 -1.04 2.89
CA ASN A 139 -8.31 -0.13 3.29
C ASN A 139 -8.60 0.96 2.24
N GLN A 140 -8.75 0.53 0.98
CA GLN A 140 -9.17 1.37 -0.13
C GLN A 140 -10.59 0.95 -0.51
N SER A 141 -11.57 1.60 0.13
CA SER A 141 -12.97 1.12 0.16
C SER A 141 -13.05 -0.27 0.82
N ASN A 142 -12.46 -0.39 2.03
CA ASN A 142 -12.57 -1.55 2.92
C ASN A 142 -11.95 -2.85 2.34
N LYS A 143 -10.99 -2.68 1.41
CA LYS A 143 -10.29 -3.77 0.73
C LYS A 143 -8.84 -3.44 0.38
N MET A 144 -8.07 -4.50 0.14
CA MET A 144 -6.84 -4.45 -0.62
C MET A 144 -7.17 -4.25 -2.09
N GLY A 145 -6.57 -3.25 -2.75
CA GLY A 145 -6.86 -3.02 -4.16
C GLY A 145 -6.16 -1.83 -4.75
N PHE A 146 -6.70 -1.36 -5.87
CA PHE A 146 -6.22 -0.17 -6.57
C PHE A 146 -7.12 1.04 -6.30
N ALA A 147 -6.54 2.22 -6.19
CA ALA A 147 -7.25 3.49 -6.08
C ALA A 147 -6.47 4.59 -6.80
N TRP A 148 -7.18 5.45 -7.53
CA TRP A 148 -6.61 6.69 -8.07
C TRP A 148 -6.67 7.79 -7.02
N ILE A 149 -5.54 8.30 -6.58
CA ILE A 149 -5.48 9.33 -5.52
C ILE A 149 -4.88 10.61 -6.10
N ASP A 150 -5.60 11.72 -5.93
CA ASP A 150 -5.20 13.05 -6.40
C ASP A 150 -3.78 13.42 -5.91
N LYS A 151 -2.92 13.86 -6.85
CA LYS A 151 -1.54 14.29 -6.55
C LYS A 151 -1.48 15.45 -5.56
N ALA A 152 -2.52 16.29 -5.48
CA ALA A 152 -2.62 17.39 -4.52
C ALA A 152 -2.69 16.90 -3.06
N ARG A 153 -3.15 15.66 -2.83
CA ARG A 153 -3.23 15.07 -1.49
C ARG A 153 -1.88 14.54 -0.99
N LEU A 154 -0.85 14.45 -1.84
CA LEU A 154 0.43 13.85 -1.47
C LEU A 154 1.17 14.71 -0.43
N ILE A 155 1.50 14.10 0.71
CA ILE A 155 2.29 14.75 1.77
C ILE A 155 3.72 14.22 1.86
N GLY A 156 4.00 13.05 1.30
CA GLY A 156 5.36 12.52 1.22
C GLY A 156 5.46 11.24 0.41
N CYS A 157 6.66 11.01 -0.13
CA CYS A 157 7.03 9.81 -0.86
C CYS A 157 8.32 9.24 -0.26
N ARG A 158 8.38 7.92 -0.09
CA ARG A 158 9.53 7.21 0.48
C ARG A 158 9.97 6.03 -0.36
N GLU A 159 11.26 5.95 -0.58
CA GLU A 159 11.91 4.85 -1.27
C GLU A 159 12.52 3.87 -0.23
N PRO A 160 12.25 2.56 -0.33
CA PRO A 160 12.97 1.58 0.47
C PRO A 160 14.48 1.65 0.25
N ILE A 161 15.27 1.44 1.31
CA ILE A 161 16.73 1.37 1.18
C ILE A 161 17.09 0.01 0.57
N TRP A 162 17.34 -0.02 -0.73
CA TRP A 162 17.63 -1.24 -1.48
C TRP A 162 18.89 -1.94 -0.97
N LYS A 163 18.80 -3.25 -0.74
CA LYS A 163 19.90 -4.05 -0.14
C LYS A 163 20.91 -4.60 -1.15
N ILE A 164 20.46 -4.94 -2.35
CA ILE A 164 21.27 -5.60 -3.40
C ILE A 164 21.44 -4.66 -4.60
N GLY A 165 20.39 -3.90 -4.92
CA GLY A 165 20.35 -2.93 -6.01
C GLY A 165 18.92 -2.44 -6.19
N LYS A 166 18.76 -1.26 -6.79
CA LYS A 166 17.44 -0.73 -7.15
C LYS A 166 16.88 -1.54 -8.33
N PRO A 167 15.68 -2.14 -8.23
CA PRO A 167 15.11 -2.86 -9.36
C PRO A 167 14.81 -1.92 -10.53
N ASP A 168 15.04 -2.38 -11.77
CA ASP A 168 14.79 -1.61 -13.00
C ASP A 168 13.32 -1.18 -13.18
N SER A 169 12.41 -1.90 -12.51
CA SER A 169 10.99 -1.56 -12.46
C SER A 169 10.71 -0.28 -11.68
N VAL A 170 11.61 0.16 -10.79
CA VAL A 170 11.45 1.36 -9.95
C VAL A 170 11.75 2.62 -10.76
N LYS A 171 10.78 2.95 -11.62
CA LYS A 171 10.72 4.15 -12.46
C LYS A 171 9.29 4.68 -12.47
N LYS A 172 9.09 5.86 -13.05
CA LYS A 172 7.74 6.38 -13.31
C LYS A 172 7.00 5.48 -14.29
N ILE A 173 5.73 5.22 -13.99
CA ILE A 173 4.84 4.45 -14.86
C ILE A 173 3.66 5.34 -15.20
N TYR A 174 3.56 5.77 -16.45
CA TYR A 174 2.41 6.53 -16.93
C TYR A 174 1.34 5.59 -17.46
N LEU A 175 0.10 5.80 -17.04
CA LEU A 175 -1.06 5.01 -17.42
C LEU A 175 -2.15 5.91 -18.02
N THR A 176 -2.88 5.40 -19.00
CA THR A 176 -4.06 6.08 -19.55
C THR A 176 -5.28 5.85 -18.66
N GLU A 177 -6.08 6.90 -18.42
CA GLU A 177 -7.28 6.82 -17.57
C GLU A 177 -8.32 5.86 -18.14
N THR A 178 -8.93 5.06 -17.25
CA THR A 178 -10.17 4.34 -17.53
C THR A 178 -11.15 4.37 -16.35
N GLY A 179 -11.06 5.34 -15.42
CA GLY A 179 -11.96 5.39 -14.26
C GLY A 179 -11.87 6.68 -13.44
N GLU A 180 -12.84 6.87 -12.54
CA GLU A 180 -12.97 8.04 -11.66
C GLU A 180 -11.92 8.08 -10.54
N LEU A 181 -11.57 9.29 -10.09
CA LEU A 181 -10.65 9.52 -8.96
C LEU A 181 -11.28 9.05 -7.64
N SER A 182 -10.52 8.32 -6.82
CA SER A 182 -10.94 7.89 -5.49
C SER A 182 -11.04 9.06 -4.52
N LYS A 183 -12.17 9.11 -3.80
CA LYS A 183 -12.45 10.08 -2.74
C LYS A 183 -12.58 9.42 -1.35
N ASN A 184 -12.68 8.08 -1.30
CA ASN A 184 -12.99 7.30 -0.10
C ASN A 184 -12.11 6.04 0.00
N GLU A 185 -10.97 6.19 0.64
CA GLU A 185 -10.24 5.08 1.27
C GLU A 185 -10.59 5.22 2.74
N GLN A 186 -11.53 4.45 3.28
CA GLN A 186 -11.69 4.33 4.73
C GLN A 186 -10.64 3.34 5.18
#